data_AF-A0A849RE24-F1
#
_entry.id   AF-A0A849RE24-F1
#
_cell.length_a   1.000
_cell.length_b   1.000
_cell.length_c   1.000
_cell.angle_alpha   90.00
_cell.angle_beta   90.00
_cell.angle_gamma   90.00
#
_symmetry.space_group_name_H-M   'P 1'
#
loop_
_entity.id
_entity.type
_entity.pdbx_description
1 polymer ?
#
loop_
_entity_poly.entity_id
_entity_poly.type
_entity_poly.pdbx_seq_one_letter_code
_entity_poly.pdbx_strand_id
1 'polypeptide(L)'
;MVKEWVCRKSCNECCGNIAFPKAVFEKNRGKIQRPIFEELELDGEIYPATNDGVCVFNKADCRCAIYPDRPEVCRLYGTIPDLKCPYVDPRGVARTPAKVRRTQREINKRVTAQIKQIEKMRVD
;
A
#
# COMPACT_ATOMS: atom_id res chain seq x y z
N MET A 1 -15.51 6.44 -16.05
CA MET A 1 -14.81 5.48 -16.92
C MET A 1 -13.50 5.09 -16.23
N VAL A 2 -13.44 3.90 -15.62
CA VAL A 2 -12.21 3.46 -14.96
C VAL A 2 -11.26 3.01 -16.06
N LYS A 3 -10.14 3.72 -16.25
CA LYS A 3 -9.09 3.32 -17.19
C LYS A 3 -8.63 1.90 -16.86
N GLU A 4 -8.28 1.16 -17.89
CA GLU A 4 -7.63 -0.15 -17.78
C GLU A 4 -6.45 -0.07 -16.79
N TRP A 5 -6.47 -0.94 -15.78
CA TRP A 5 -5.48 -0.94 -14.72
C TRP A 5 -4.19 -1.54 -15.25
N VAL A 6 -3.16 -0.70 -15.45
CA VAL A 6 -1.85 -1.13 -15.95
C VAL A 6 -0.87 -1.26 -14.79
N CYS A 7 -0.25 -2.43 -14.65
CA CYS A 7 0.88 -2.62 -13.73
C CYS A 7 2.10 -1.84 -14.25
N ARG A 8 2.58 -0.86 -13.48
CA ARG A 8 3.76 -0.05 -13.83
C ARG A 8 4.97 -0.47 -12.99
N LYS A 9 6.17 -0.24 -13.52
CA LYS A 9 7.42 -0.36 -12.73
C LYS A 9 7.33 0.53 -11.49
N SER A 10 7.76 0.02 -10.33
CA SER A 10 7.74 0.74 -9.05
C SER A 10 6.35 1.07 -8.46
N CYS A 11 5.25 0.54 -9.04
CA CYS A 11 3.88 0.79 -8.55
C CYS A 11 3.64 0.28 -7.13
N ASN A 12 4.50 -0.60 -6.62
CA ASN A 12 4.36 -1.22 -5.30
C ASN A 12 5.54 -0.94 -4.35
N GLU A 13 6.45 -0.02 -4.69
CA GLU A 13 7.52 0.41 -3.77
C GLU A 13 6.94 1.04 -2.49
N CYS A 14 5.71 1.56 -2.56
CA CYS A 14 4.96 2.10 -1.43
C CYS A 14 3.93 1.11 -0.83
N CYS A 15 3.88 -0.15 -1.28
CA CYS A 15 2.93 -1.12 -0.76
C CYS A 15 3.40 -1.67 0.60
N GLY A 16 2.67 -1.33 1.66
CA GLY A 16 2.96 -1.81 3.01
C GLY A 16 2.06 -2.95 3.47
N ASN A 17 2.18 -3.30 4.75
CA ASN A 17 1.20 -4.12 5.47
C ASN A 17 -0.16 -3.42 5.44
N ILE A 18 -1.17 -4.11 4.93
CA ILE A 18 -2.54 -3.63 4.82
C ILE A 18 -3.49 -4.77 5.18
N ALA A 19 -4.66 -4.42 5.68
CA ALA A 19 -5.74 -5.38 5.85
C ALA A 19 -6.33 -5.76 4.48
N PHE A 20 -6.72 -7.04 4.35
CA PHE A 20 -7.37 -7.60 3.18
C PHE A 20 -8.71 -8.19 3.60
N PRO A 21 -9.78 -8.04 2.79
CA PRO A 21 -10.98 -8.85 3.01
C PRO A 21 -10.61 -10.33 3.05
N LYS A 22 -11.07 -11.07 4.07
CA LYS A 22 -10.70 -12.47 4.31
C LYS A 22 -10.84 -13.34 3.07
N ALA A 23 -11.95 -13.18 2.34
CA ALA A 23 -12.19 -13.91 1.08
C ALA A 23 -11.12 -13.66 0.00
N VAL A 24 -10.63 -12.41 -0.12
CA VAL A 24 -9.57 -12.06 -1.08
C VAL A 24 -8.24 -12.65 -0.64
N PHE A 25 -7.93 -12.60 0.66
CA PHE A 25 -6.70 -13.14 1.21
C PHE A 25 -6.62 -14.66 1.04
N GLU A 26 -7.65 -15.39 1.47
CA GLU A 26 -7.71 -16.86 1.38
C GLU A 26 -7.64 -17.36 -0.06
N LYS A 27 -8.41 -16.73 -0.97
CA LYS A 27 -8.35 -17.03 -2.41
C LYS A 27 -6.92 -16.95 -2.98
N ASN A 28 -6.09 -16.07 -2.41
CA ASN A 28 -4.76 -15.78 -2.91
C ASN A 28 -3.63 -16.27 -2.00
N ARG A 29 -3.91 -17.06 -0.95
CA ARG A 29 -2.90 -17.48 0.04
C ARG A 29 -1.70 -18.19 -0.61
N GLY A 30 -1.92 -19.01 -1.64
CA GLY A 30 -0.87 -19.66 -2.42
C GLY A 30 0.03 -18.72 -3.26
N LYS A 31 -0.28 -17.41 -3.30
CA LYS A 31 0.49 -16.39 -4.01
C LYS A 31 1.30 -15.49 -3.06
N ILE A 32 1.36 -15.81 -1.76
CA ILE A 32 2.21 -15.11 -0.80
C ILE A 32 3.67 -15.17 -1.27
N GLN A 33 4.36 -14.03 -1.21
CA GLN A 33 5.73 -13.82 -1.68
C GLN A 33 6.72 -13.58 -0.54
N ARG A 34 6.20 -13.36 0.68
CA ARG A 34 6.99 -12.96 1.85
C ARG A 34 6.48 -13.70 3.09
N PRO A 35 7.37 -14.06 4.05
CA PRO A 35 6.94 -14.68 5.29
C PRO A 35 6.10 -13.71 6.12
N ILE A 36 4.99 -14.24 6.66
CA ILE A 36 4.12 -13.55 7.61
C ILE A 36 4.65 -13.86 9.00
N PHE A 37 4.93 -12.84 9.81
CA PHE A 37 5.31 -13.04 11.21
C PHE A 37 4.11 -12.99 12.15
N GLU A 38 3.06 -12.26 11.77
CA GLU A 38 1.82 -12.15 12.54
C GLU A 38 0.64 -11.99 11.58
N GLU A 39 -0.45 -12.71 11.85
CA GLU A 39 -1.71 -12.62 11.10
C GLU A 39 -2.81 -12.27 12.11
N LEU A 40 -3.41 -11.08 11.97
CA LEU A 40 -4.51 -10.64 12.81
C LEU A 40 -5.81 -10.66 12.00
N GLU A 41 -6.86 -11.28 12.55
CA GLU A 41 -8.20 -11.24 11.97
C GLU A 41 -9.06 -10.27 12.78
N LEU A 42 -9.63 -9.27 12.11
CA LEU A 42 -10.53 -8.28 12.70
C LEU A 42 -11.64 -7.94 11.70
N ASP A 43 -12.90 -8.02 12.13
CA ASP A 43 -14.07 -7.60 11.35
C ASP A 43 -14.14 -8.17 9.92
N GLY A 44 -13.75 -9.44 9.75
CA GLY A 44 -13.76 -10.11 8.44
C GLY A 44 -12.61 -9.71 7.51
N GLU A 45 -11.63 -8.97 8.03
CA GLU A 45 -10.36 -8.68 7.37
C GLU A 45 -9.21 -9.46 8.01
N ILE A 46 -8.22 -9.78 7.18
CA ILE A 46 -6.94 -10.35 7.60
C ILE A 46 -5.87 -9.28 7.42
N TYR A 47 -5.13 -9.00 8.48
CA TYR A 47 -3.94 -8.15 8.49
C TYR A 47 -2.68 -9.02 8.59
N PRO A 48 -2.03 -9.34 7.45
CA PRO A 48 -0.83 -10.16 7.43
C PRO A 48 0.41 -9.27 7.52
N ALA A 49 1.08 -9.28 8.68
CA ALA A 49 2.25 -8.46 8.93
C ALA A 49 3.53 -9.17 8.48
N THR A 50 4.36 -8.46 7.71
CA THR A 50 5.74 -8.87 7.39
C THR A 50 6.76 -8.06 8.19
N ASN A 51 7.93 -8.66 8.46
CA ASN A 51 8.99 -8.05 9.26
C ASN A 51 9.55 -6.77 8.65
N ASP A 52 9.48 -6.64 7.33
CA ASP A 52 9.97 -5.48 6.59
C ASP A 52 8.87 -4.43 6.33
N GLY A 53 7.65 -4.68 6.82
CA GLY A 53 6.52 -3.79 6.62
C GLY A 53 5.99 -3.74 5.19
N VAL A 54 6.46 -4.60 4.29
CA VAL A 54 6.09 -4.64 2.87
C VAL A 54 4.99 -5.67 2.62
N CYS A 55 3.99 -5.31 1.81
CA CYS A 55 2.89 -6.20 1.45
C CYS A 55 3.34 -7.64 1.09
N VAL A 56 2.68 -8.63 1.70
CA VAL A 56 2.94 -10.07 1.49
C VAL A 56 2.85 -10.55 0.05
N PHE A 57 2.10 -9.85 -0.82
CA PHE A 57 1.93 -10.19 -2.23
C PHE A 57 2.89 -9.43 -3.17
N ASN A 58 3.89 -8.72 -2.62
CA ASN A 58 4.88 -7.96 -3.38
C ASN A 58 6.04 -8.88 -3.82
N LYS A 59 6.13 -9.11 -5.14
CA LYS A 59 7.21 -9.90 -5.77
C LYS A 59 8.54 -9.15 -5.75
N ALA A 60 9.66 -9.88 -5.87
CA ALA A 60 11.00 -9.30 -5.94
C ALA A 60 11.19 -8.29 -7.09
N ASP A 61 10.47 -8.45 -8.20
CA ASP A 61 10.51 -7.56 -9.35
C ASP A 61 9.58 -6.34 -9.24
N CYS A 62 9.08 -6.03 -8.04
CA CYS A 62 8.17 -4.92 -7.80
C CYS A 62 6.84 -5.04 -8.59
N ARG A 63 6.38 -6.27 -8.83
CA ARG A 63 5.00 -6.56 -9.30
C ARG A 63 4.14 -7.15 -8.19
N CYS A 64 2.82 -7.03 -8.35
CA CYS A 64 1.84 -7.59 -7.41
C CYS A 64 1.41 -8.99 -7.85
N ALA A 65 1.54 -9.98 -6.96
CA ALA A 65 1.14 -11.36 -7.24
C ALA A 65 -0.38 -11.54 -7.39
N ILE A 66 -1.17 -10.61 -6.85
CA ILE A 66 -2.63 -10.66 -6.87
C ILE A 66 -3.24 -9.52 -7.70
N TYR A 67 -2.51 -8.99 -8.70
CA TYR A 67 -2.95 -7.80 -9.45
C TYR A 67 -4.42 -7.86 -9.93
N PRO A 68 -4.91 -8.96 -10.55
CA PRO A 68 -6.31 -9.06 -10.97
C PRO A 68 -7.30 -9.09 -9.80
N ASP A 69 -6.88 -9.63 -8.66
CA ASP A 69 -7.67 -9.85 -7.46
C ASP A 69 -7.50 -8.73 -6.42
N ARG A 70 -6.83 -7.62 -6.77
CA ARG A 70 -6.59 -6.51 -5.82
C ARG A 70 -7.90 -6.04 -5.21
N PRO A 71 -8.00 -5.91 -3.87
CA PRO A 71 -9.18 -5.34 -3.23
C PRO A 71 -9.33 -3.86 -3.61
N GLU A 72 -10.52 -3.31 -3.41
CA GLU A 72 -10.85 -1.93 -3.79
C GLU A 72 -9.93 -0.91 -3.14
N VAL A 73 -9.60 -1.06 -1.86
CA VAL A 73 -8.65 -0.19 -1.14
C VAL A 73 -7.30 -0.08 -1.85
N CYS A 74 -6.76 -1.19 -2.39
CA CYS A 74 -5.52 -1.19 -3.16
C CYS A 74 -5.65 -0.48 -4.51
N ARG A 75 -6.85 -0.47 -5.09
CA ARG A 75 -7.14 0.20 -6.37
C ARG A 75 -7.33 1.70 -6.20
N LEU A 76 -7.88 2.12 -5.05
CA LEU A 76 -8.08 3.53 -4.68
C LEU A 76 -6.80 4.18 -4.12
N TYR A 77 -5.81 3.38 -3.69
CA TYR A 77 -4.53 3.90 -3.26
C TYR A 77 -3.87 4.72 -4.38
N GLY A 78 -3.40 5.93 -4.03
CA GLY A 78 -2.84 6.87 -5.00
C GLY A 78 -3.85 7.77 -5.68
N THR A 79 -5.15 7.47 -5.63
CA THR A 79 -6.22 8.36 -6.10
C THR A 79 -6.82 9.21 -4.99
N ILE A 80 -6.68 8.77 -3.73
CA ILE A 80 -7.14 9.52 -2.55
C ILE A 80 -6.12 10.61 -2.20
N PRO A 81 -6.53 11.90 -2.04
CA PRO A 81 -5.62 13.00 -1.74
C PRO A 81 -4.73 12.81 -0.51
N ASP A 82 -5.21 12.03 0.46
CA ASP A 82 -4.49 11.73 1.70
C ASP A 82 -3.59 10.49 1.61
N LEU A 83 -3.81 9.63 0.62
CA LEU A 83 -3.02 8.43 0.36
C LEU A 83 -2.35 8.54 -1.01
N LYS A 84 -1.54 9.60 -1.21
CA LYS A 84 -0.84 9.83 -2.48
C LYS A 84 0.22 8.78 -2.72
N CYS A 85 0.22 8.19 -3.92
CA CYS A 85 1.35 7.42 -4.41
C CYS A 85 2.47 8.38 -4.85
N PRO A 86 3.71 8.22 -4.37
CA PRO A 86 4.83 9.07 -4.79
C PRO A 86 5.30 8.77 -6.22
N TYR A 87 4.94 7.61 -6.79
CA TYR A 87 5.42 7.15 -8.10
C TYR A 87 4.41 7.34 -9.24
N VAL A 88 3.12 7.35 -8.93
CA VAL A 88 2.04 7.41 -9.92
C VAL A 88 1.05 8.52 -9.54
N ASP A 89 0.52 9.25 -10.52
CA ASP A 89 -0.56 10.21 -10.31
C ASP A 89 -1.94 9.53 -10.27
N PRO A 90 -3.01 10.20 -9.80
CA PRO A 90 -4.35 9.61 -9.75
C PRO A 90 -4.90 9.13 -11.11
N ARG A 91 -4.28 9.53 -12.23
CA ARG A 91 -4.67 9.13 -13.58
C ARG A 91 -3.88 7.91 -14.07
N GLY A 92 -3.05 7.31 -13.21
CA GLY A 92 -2.21 6.16 -13.55
C GLY A 92 -0.93 6.52 -14.31
N VAL A 93 -0.55 7.81 -14.35
CA VAL A 93 0.64 8.29 -15.08
C VAL A 93 1.83 8.33 -14.13
N ALA A 94 2.97 7.76 -14.58
CA ALA A 94 4.21 7.80 -13.82
C ALA A 94 4.65 9.24 -13.55
N ARG A 95 5.04 9.55 -12.31
CA ARG A 95 5.56 10.85 -11.92
C ARG A 95 7.03 10.98 -12.36
N THR A 96 7.42 12.19 -12.75
CA THR A 96 8.83 12.49 -13.02
C THR A 96 9.65 12.41 -11.72
N PRO A 97 10.97 12.16 -11.77
CA PRO A 97 11.79 12.09 -10.55
C PRO A 97 11.68 13.32 -9.65
N ALA A 98 11.55 14.52 -10.22
CA ALA A 98 11.31 15.75 -9.46
C ALA A 98 9.95 15.73 -8.74
N LYS A 99 8.89 15.25 -9.40
CA LYS A 99 7.56 15.10 -8.78
C LYS A 99 7.56 14.01 -7.71
N VAL A 100 8.26 12.89 -7.92
CA VAL A 100 8.45 11.83 -6.90
C VAL A 100 9.05 12.44 -5.64
N ARG A 101 10.21 13.12 -5.76
CA ARG A 101 10.89 13.77 -4.62
C ARG A 101 10.02 14.79 -3.90
N ARG A 102 9.25 15.59 -4.64
CA ARG A 102 8.31 16.55 -4.04
C ARG A 102 7.20 15.84 -3.26
N THR A 103 6.59 14.83 -3.88
CA THR A 103 5.48 14.07 -3.27
C THR A 103 5.94 13.34 -2.01
N GLN A 104 7.12 12.71 -2.05
CA GLN A 104 7.68 12.03 -0.89
C GLN A 104 7.93 13.01 0.27
N ARG A 105 8.43 14.22 -0.01
CA ARG A 105 8.59 15.26 1.03
C ARG A 105 7.24 15.67 1.63
N GLU A 106 6.20 15.81 0.82
CA GLU A 106 4.85 16.11 1.30
C GLU A 106 4.31 14.98 2.21
N ILE A 107 4.47 13.72 1.80
CA ILE A 107 4.07 12.54 2.58
C ILE A 107 4.83 12.51 3.91
N ASN A 108 6.16 12.59 3.87
CA ASN A 108 7.00 12.53 5.07
C ASN A 108 6.64 13.65 6.05
N LYS A 109 6.41 14.87 5.56
CA LYS A 109 5.98 16.00 6.41
C LYS A 109 4.67 15.71 7.14
N ARG A 110 3.69 15.08 6.47
CA ARG A 110 2.40 14.72 7.07
C ARG A 110 2.55 13.60 8.11
N VAL A 111 3.28 12.55 7.77
CA VAL A 111 3.56 11.42 8.69
C VAL A 111 4.25 11.93 9.96
N THR A 112 5.30 12.75 9.82
CA THR A 112 5.99 13.34 10.98
C THR A 112 5.06 14.20 11.84
N ALA A 113 4.14 14.96 11.23
CA ALA A 113 3.17 15.74 11.99
C ALA A 113 2.18 14.86 12.76
N GLN A 114 1.70 13.77 12.15
CA GLN A 114 0.80 12.81 12.80
C GLN A 114 1.48 12.05 13.94
N ILE A 115 2.73 11.61 13.76
CA ILE A 115 3.52 10.96 14.83
C ILE A 115 3.60 11.88 16.05
N LYS A 116 3.94 13.17 15.85
CA LYS A 116 3.99 14.15 16.95
C LYS A 116 2.64 14.34 17.65
N GLN A 117 1.53 14.27 16.92
CA GLN A 117 0.19 14.34 17.50
C GLN A 117 -0.12 13.10 18.37
N ILE A 118 0.19 11.91 17.86
CA ILE A 118 0.01 10.64 18.59
C ILE A 118 0.86 10.60 19.86
N GLU A 119 2.13 11.04 19.77
CA GLU A 119 3.02 11.14 20.92
C GLU A 119 2.46 12.08 21.98
N LYS A 120 1.91 13.22 21.58
CA LYS A 120 1.27 14.15 22.52
C LYS A 120 0.07 13.51 23.23
N MET A 121 -0.77 12.76 22.51
CA MET A 121 -1.94 12.07 23.07
C MET A 121 -1.59 10.90 24.01
N ARG A 122 -0.34 10.41 24.01
CA ARG A 122 0.12 9.33 24.90
C ARG A 122 0.61 9.82 26.25
N VAL A 123 0.83 11.13 26.40
CA VAL A 123 1.34 11.76 27.62
C VAL A 123 0.22 12.38 28.47
N ASP A 124 -1.00 12.45 27.92
CA ASP A 124 -2.24 12.87 28.58
C ASP A 124 -3.10 11.62 28.95
#